data_AF-A0AA39F1T2-F1
#
_entry.id   AF-A0AA39F1T2-F1
#
_cell.length_a   1.000
_cell.length_b   1.000
_cell.length_c   1.000
_cell.angle_alpha   90.00
_cell.angle_beta   90.00
_cell.angle_gamma   90.00
#
_symmetry.space_group_name_H-M   'P 1'
#
loop_
_entity.id
_entity.type
_entity.pdbx_description
1 polymer ?
#
loop_
_entity_poly.entity_id
_entity_poly.type
_entity_poly.pdbx_seq_one_letter_code
_entity_poly.pdbx_strand_id
1 'polypeptide(L)'
;MRWADRIIRQDNKCGFQADDNGYWTYLGSLTTPPFNESVTWVLFKKYIEVSHHQLNIFRNLRKFPRGEECPCHENHGVVINNFRPPLPLGNRVLRECGSF
;
A
#
# COMPACT_ATOMS: atom_id res chain seq x y z
N MET A 1 3.10 10.26 -5.63
CA MET A 1 3.70 9.78 -4.37
C MET A 1 4.21 8.37 -4.60
N ARG A 2 5.51 8.23 -4.90
CA ARG A 2 6.16 6.93 -5.11
C ARG A 2 6.55 6.39 -3.74
N TRP A 3 5.71 5.53 -3.18
CA TRP A 3 6.08 4.74 -2.02
C TRP A 3 6.43 3.35 -2.57
N ALA A 4 7.74 3.07 -2.62
CA ALA A 4 8.37 1.80 -2.99
C ALA A 4 8.41 1.39 -4.48
N ASP A 5 9.24 2.07 -5.28
CA ASP A 5 9.89 1.40 -6.42
C ASP A 5 11.12 0.63 -5.89
N ARG A 6 10.89 -0.56 -5.33
CA ARG A 6 11.93 -1.59 -5.22
C ARG A 6 11.30 -2.92 -5.61
N ILE A 7 11.53 -3.33 -6.86
CA ILE A 7 11.29 -4.70 -7.32
C ILE A 7 12.27 -5.58 -6.53
N ILE A 8 11.77 -6.27 -5.51
CA ILE A 8 12.57 -7.22 -4.74
C ILE A 8 12.73 -8.46 -5.62
N ARG A 9 13.96 -8.68 -6.11
CA ARG A 9 14.32 -9.89 -6.85
C ARG A 9 14.18 -11.11 -5.94
N GLN A 10 13.84 -12.21 -6.59
CA GLN A 10 13.33 -13.46 -6.04
C GLN A 10 14.45 -14.30 -5.39
N ASP A 11 15.07 -13.78 -4.34
CA ASP A 11 15.93 -14.60 -3.49
C ASP A 11 15.14 -15.01 -2.24
N ASN A 12 15.03 -16.32 -2.01
CA ASN A 12 14.30 -16.96 -0.90
C ASN A 12 14.92 -16.71 0.49
N LYS A 13 15.56 -15.57 0.72
CA LYS A 13 16.08 -15.15 2.02
C LYS A 13 15.42 -13.84 2.44
N CYS A 14 15.26 -13.66 3.74
CA CYS A 14 14.96 -12.40 4.41
C CYS A 14 16.09 -11.38 4.11
N GLY A 15 16.18 -10.91 2.86
CA GLY A 15 17.24 -10.04 2.35
C GLY A 15 16.90 -8.56 2.45
N PHE A 16 15.68 -8.22 2.87
CA PHE A 16 15.30 -6.87 3.23
C PHE A 16 15.64 -6.64 4.70
N GLN A 17 16.61 -5.77 4.98
CA GLN A 17 16.83 -5.26 6.33
C GLN A 17 15.64 -4.35 6.67
N ALA A 18 14.71 -4.87 7.45
CA ALA A 18 13.71 -4.04 8.10
C ALA A 18 14.31 -3.38 9.34
N ASP A 19 13.64 -2.32 9.82
CA ASP A 19 13.79 -1.80 11.18
C ASP A 19 13.67 -2.94 12.21
N ASP A 20 14.13 -2.73 13.45
CA ASP A 20 14.27 -3.75 14.51
C ASP A 20 12.98 -4.54 14.80
N ASN A 21 11.83 -4.06 14.33
CA ASN A 21 10.52 -4.66 14.54
C ASN A 21 10.13 -5.74 13.49
N GLY A 22 10.91 -5.90 12.42
CA GLY A 22 10.65 -6.90 11.38
C GLY A 22 9.43 -6.63 10.49
N TYR A 23 9.05 -7.64 9.69
CA TYR A 23 7.98 -7.58 8.70
C TYR A 23 7.37 -8.95 8.41
N TRP A 24 6.19 -8.94 7.80
CA TRP A 24 5.60 -10.11 7.15
C TRP A 24 5.76 -10.03 5.63
N THR A 25 5.92 -11.17 4.97
CA THR A 25 6.00 -11.25 3.51
C THR A 25 5.19 -12.42 2.94
N TYR A 26 4.59 -12.21 1.78
CA TYR A 26 3.83 -13.23 1.05
C TYR A 26 3.78 -12.91 -0.45
N LEU A 27 3.56 -13.94 -1.27
CA LEU A 27 3.26 -13.78 -2.70
C LEU A 27 1.80 -13.40 -2.89
N GLY A 28 1.53 -12.34 -3.64
CA GLY A 28 0.19 -11.83 -3.89
C GLY A 28 0.07 -11.11 -5.23
N SER A 29 -0.97 -10.27 -5.32
CA SER A 29 -1.33 -9.56 -6.55
C SER A 29 -1.36 -8.05 -6.38
N LEU A 30 -1.48 -7.36 -7.52
CA LEU A 30 -1.86 -5.95 -7.56
C LEU A 30 -3.25 -5.76 -6.91
N THR A 31 -3.39 -4.67 -6.14
CA THR A 31 -4.68 -4.28 -5.52
C THR A 31 -5.58 -3.47 -6.47
N THR A 32 -5.07 -3.16 -7.66
CA THR A 32 -5.80 -2.49 -8.75
C THR A 32 -5.79 -3.38 -9.99
N PRO A 33 -6.79 -3.23 -10.90
CA PRO A 33 -6.75 -3.91 -12.19
C PRO A 33 -5.39 -3.72 -12.90
N PRO A 34 -4.85 -4.75 -13.56
CA PRO A 34 -5.49 -6.04 -13.89
C PRO A 34 -5.39 -7.14 -12.80
N PHE A 35 -5.00 -6.81 -11.56
CA PHE A 35 -4.92 -7.77 -10.43
C PHE A 35 -3.91 -8.92 -10.61
N ASN A 36 -2.87 -8.74 -11.43
CA ASN A 36 -1.88 -9.78 -11.70
C ASN A 36 -1.19 -10.28 -10.41
N GLU A 37 -1.03 -11.61 -10.30
CA GLU A 37 -0.32 -12.30 -9.21
C GLU A 37 1.20 -12.29 -9.40
N SER A 38 1.77 -11.08 -9.42
CA SER A 38 3.20 -10.87 -9.71
C SER A 38 3.90 -10.03 -8.65
N VAL A 39 3.36 -9.97 -7.42
CA VAL A 39 3.85 -9.09 -6.35
C VAL A 39 4.34 -9.91 -5.17
N THR A 40 5.54 -9.60 -4.68
CA THR A 40 5.98 -10.01 -3.34
C THR A 40 5.69 -8.87 -2.37
N TRP A 41 4.72 -9.07 -1.47
CA TRP A 41 4.36 -8.07 -0.47
C TRP A 41 5.35 -8.10 0.70
N VAL A 42 5.67 -6.91 1.21
CA VAL A 42 6.43 -6.69 2.45
C VAL A 42 5.60 -5.76 3.32
N LEU A 43 5.12 -6.26 4.45
CA LEU A 43 4.31 -5.53 5.42
C LEU A 43 5.11 -5.34 6.71
N PHE A 44 5.60 -4.13 6.94
CA PHE A 44 6.31 -3.80 8.18
C PHE A 44 5.38 -3.90 9.39
N LYS A 45 5.88 -4.43 10.51
CA LYS A 45 5.10 -4.52 11.75
C LYS A 45 4.96 -3.17 12.45
N LYS A 46 5.94 -2.29 12.28
CA LYS A 46 5.93 -0.92 12.80
C LYS A 46 5.16 -0.01 11.84
N TYR A 47 4.17 0.69 12.36
CA TYR A 47 3.48 1.74 11.60
C TYR A 47 4.27 3.05 11.64
N ILE A 48 3.99 3.93 10.67
CA ILE A 48 4.48 5.31 10.67
C ILE A 48 3.36 6.20 11.21
N GLU A 49 3.70 7.06 12.16
CA GLU A 49 2.77 8.05 12.70
C GLU A 49 2.61 9.23 11.75
N VAL A 50 1.37 9.69 11.59
CA VAL A 50 1.02 10.82 10.73
C VAL A 50 0.10 11.75 11.52
N SER A 51 0.36 13.04 11.48
CA SER A 51 -0.46 14.03 12.19
C SER A 51 -1.87 14.09 11.60
N HIS A 52 -2.82 14.53 12.42
CA HIS A 52 -4.20 14.74 11.98
C HIS A 52 -4.27 15.73 10.80
N HIS A 53 -3.46 16.77 10.82
CA HIS A 53 -3.39 17.76 9.73
C HIS A 53 -2.94 17.13 8.40
N GLN A 54 -1.89 16.32 8.42
CA GLN A 54 -1.41 15.60 7.24
C GLN A 54 -2.45 14.61 6.69
N LEU A 55 -3.13 13.87 7.56
CA LEU A 55 -4.23 12.98 7.17
C LEU A 55 -5.38 13.76 6.53
N ASN A 56 -5.70 14.94 7.05
CA ASN A 56 -6.77 15.76 6.49
C ASN A 56 -6.43 16.28 5.09
N ILE A 57 -5.16 16.63 4.83
CA ILE A 57 -4.69 16.96 3.48
C ILE A 57 -4.90 15.77 2.54
N PHE A 58 -4.51 14.56 2.96
CA PHE A 58 -4.65 13.36 2.13
C PHE A 58 -6.12 13.04 1.80
N ARG A 59 -7.02 13.17 2.78
CA ARG A 59 -8.47 12.95 2.61
C ARG A 59 -9.16 13.95 1.68
N ASN A 60 -8.53 15.09 1.41
CA ASN A 60 -9.03 16.13 0.52
C ASN A 60 -8.35 16.12 -0.86
N LEU A 61 -7.62 15.05 -1.20
CA LEU A 61 -6.97 14.92 -2.50
C LEU A 61 -8.01 14.87 -3.63
N ARG A 62 -7.81 15.69 -4.66
CA ARG A 62 -8.72 15.80 -5.82
C ARG A 62 -8.24 14.97 -7.00
N LYS A 63 -9.18 14.47 -7.80
CA LYS A 63 -8.94 13.72 -9.04
C LYS A 63 -8.57 14.62 -10.23
N PHE A 64 -8.67 15.93 -10.06
CA PHE A 64 -8.46 16.95 -11.10
C PHE A 64 -7.47 18.02 -10.62
N PRO A 65 -6.84 18.78 -11.54
CA PRO A 65 -5.85 19.80 -11.20
C PRO A 65 -6.39 20.90 -10.27
N ARG A 66 -5.48 21.53 -9.51
CA ARG A 66 -5.84 22.67 -8.67
C ARG A 66 -6.17 23.88 -9.55
N GLY A 67 -7.28 24.56 -9.25
CA GLY A 67 -7.70 25.78 -9.95
C GLY A 67 -8.67 25.54 -11.10
N GLU A 68 -8.90 24.27 -11.47
CA GLU A 68 -9.95 23.91 -12.42
C GLU A 68 -11.27 23.66 -11.70
N GLU A 69 -12.37 23.83 -12.42
CA GLU A 69 -13.69 23.44 -11.94
C GLU A 69 -13.79 21.91 -11.90
N CYS A 70 -14.57 21.40 -10.94
CA CYS A 70 -14.71 19.97 -10.78
C CYS A 70 -15.47 19.40 -11.98
N PRO A 71 -14.86 18.51 -12.79
CA PRO A 71 -15.50 17.98 -14.00
C PRO A 71 -16.61 16.96 -13.68
N CYS A 72 -16.77 16.58 -12.40
CA CYS A 72 -17.74 15.59 -11.95
C CYS A 72 -18.55 16.07 -10.73
N HIS A 73 -19.78 15.60 -10.60
CA HIS A 73 -20.64 15.95 -9.46
C HIS A 73 -20.47 15.00 -8.25
N GLU A 74 -19.80 13.85 -8.44
CA GLU A 74 -19.61 12.86 -7.39
C GLU A 74 -18.53 13.27 -6.40
N ASN A 75 -18.88 13.31 -5.10
CA ASN A 75 -17.95 13.58 -3.99
C ASN A 75 -17.09 14.83 -4.19
N HIS A 76 -17.57 15.81 -4.97
CA HIS A 76 -16.86 17.03 -5.35
C HIS A 76 -15.46 16.74 -5.95
N GLY A 77 -15.34 15.62 -6.65
CA GLY A 77 -14.11 15.15 -7.29
C GLY A 77 -12.98 14.76 -6.32
N VAL A 78 -13.30 14.55 -5.04
CA VAL A 78 -12.37 14.05 -4.02
C VAL A 78 -12.13 12.54 -4.20
N VAL A 79 -10.90 12.10 -3.92
CA VAL A 79 -10.53 10.69 -3.84
C VAL A 79 -10.94 10.15 -2.47
N ILE A 80 -11.98 9.33 -2.44
CA ILE A 80 -12.48 8.67 -1.24
C ILE A 80 -12.40 7.16 -1.37
N ASN A 81 -12.20 6.46 -0.25
CA ASN A 81 -12.24 4.99 -0.15
C ASN A 81 -11.47 4.26 -1.27
N ASN A 82 -10.31 4.79 -1.67
CA ASN A 82 -9.48 4.28 -2.76
C ASN A 82 -8.62 3.07 -2.34
N PHE A 83 -9.23 2.11 -1.66
CA PHE A 83 -8.59 0.88 -1.22
C PHE A 83 -9.41 -0.33 -1.67
N ARG A 84 -8.73 -1.47 -1.81
CA ARG A 84 -9.37 -2.75 -2.04
C ARG A 84 -9.65 -3.42 -0.68
N PRO A 85 -10.86 -3.94 -0.42
CA PRO A 85 -11.13 -4.69 0.80
C PRO A 85 -10.22 -5.92 0.96
N PRO A 86 -9.95 -6.38 2.20
CA PRO A 86 -9.21 -7.61 2.43
C PRO A 86 -9.89 -8.79 1.75
N LEU A 87 -9.08 -9.67 1.15
CA LEU A 87 -9.53 -10.94 0.61
C LEU A 87 -9.13 -12.08 1.56
N PRO A 88 -9.86 -13.22 1.55
CA PRO A 88 -9.48 -14.40 2.29
C PRO A 88 -8.02 -14.79 2.02
N LEU A 89 -7.31 -15.26 3.06
CA LEU A 89 -5.90 -15.66 2.93
C LEU A 89 -5.74 -16.83 1.94
N GLY A 90 -6.70 -17.77 1.95
CA GLY A 90 -6.65 -18.98 1.13
C GLY A 90 -5.44 -19.84 1.49
N ASN A 91 -4.75 -20.36 0.49
CA ASN A 91 -3.58 -21.22 0.66
C ASN A 91 -2.25 -20.46 0.75
N ARG A 92 -2.29 -19.12 0.87
CA ARG A 92 -1.08 -18.29 0.91
C ARG A 92 -0.37 -18.45 2.26
N VAL A 93 0.94 -18.67 2.21
CA VAL A 93 1.80 -18.73 3.40
C VAL A 93 2.34 -17.33 3.70
N LEU A 94 2.04 -16.83 4.89
CA LEU A 94 2.66 -15.63 5.43
C LEU A 94 3.98 -16.02 6.11
N ARG A 95 5.07 -15.37 5.73
CA ARG A 95 6.37 -15.55 6.39
C ARG A 95 6.68 -14.33 7.24
N GLU A 96 7.19 -14.57 8.43
CA GLU A 96 7.70 -13.54 9.31
C GLU A 96 9.22 -13.42 9.16
N CYS A 97 9.75 -12.21 9.20
CA CYS A 97 11.13 -11.89 8.86
C CYS A 97 11.64 -10.74 9.74
N GLY A 98 12.89 -10.81 10.20
CA GLY A 98 13.55 -9.73 10.96
C GLY A 98 13.01 -9.48 12.36
N SER A 99 12.29 -10.42 12.97
CA SER A 99 12.00 -10.42 14.41
C SER A 99 13.20 -11.02 15.15
N PHE A 100 13.79 -10.28 16.08
CA PHE A 100 14.73 -10.81 17.06
C PHE A 100 14.01 -11.15 18.36
#